data_AF-A0A142D3K7-F1
#
_entry.id   AF-A0A142D3K7-F1
#
_cell.length_a   1.000
_cell.length_b   1.000
_cell.length_c   1.000
_cell.angle_alpha   90.00
_cell.angle_beta   90.00
_cell.angle_gamma   90.00
#
_symmetry.space_group_name_H-M   'P 1'
#
loop_
_entity.id
_entity.type
_entity.pdbx_description
1 polymer ?
#
loop_
_entity_poly.entity_id
_entity_poly.type
_entity_poly.pdbx_seq_one_letter_code
_entity_poly.pdbx_strand_id
1 'polypeptide(L)'
;MLRPRFVRKGPLPFRYVFLLTFVFFMFSTAASLWIVNKGIKPVLMEIAETETKRIANLVINNAIEQQFQKDNPEFRQLVTVQKDESGKIVSVDFDTAVINRILSETDDHVMESLKAATEGRLERMVLPEVESGTGDSRGIIYYIPLGKITDNALLANLGPRIPVQFQIVGNVDSEVTKEIRAYDINSFFIEIDIHVSVDIQVVIPFASKISNVTTDIPVVMRFIPGEVPQFYNKNGGPLGPSIQLPNR
;
A
#
# COMPACT_ATOMS: atom_id res chain seq x y z
N MET A 1 -52.14 -65.33 12.52
CA MET A 1 -51.33 -64.10 12.33
C MET A 1 -49.94 -64.50 11.85
N LEU A 2 -49.64 -64.31 10.56
CA LEU A 2 -48.31 -64.59 9.97
C LEU A 2 -47.49 -63.29 9.95
N ARG A 3 -46.40 -63.24 10.72
CA ARG A 3 -45.41 -62.14 10.65
C ARG A 3 -44.59 -62.28 9.36
N PRO A 4 -44.39 -61.22 8.55
CA PRO A 4 -43.54 -61.30 7.38
C PRO A 4 -42.08 -61.44 7.82
N ARG A 5 -41.40 -62.50 7.35
CA ARG A 5 -39.96 -62.67 7.49
C ARG A 5 -39.26 -61.63 6.63
N PHE A 6 -38.57 -60.67 7.25
CA PHE A 6 -37.62 -59.82 6.54
C PHE A 6 -36.48 -60.70 6.00
N VAL A 7 -36.47 -60.92 4.68
CA VAL A 7 -35.36 -61.58 4.00
C VAL A 7 -34.17 -60.65 4.10
N ARG A 8 -33.20 -60.98 4.95
CA ARG A 8 -31.92 -60.28 5.02
C ARG A 8 -31.23 -60.48 3.67
N LYS A 9 -31.24 -59.45 2.81
CA LYS A 9 -30.49 -59.45 1.55
C LYS A 9 -29.00 -59.66 1.89
N GLY A 10 -28.39 -60.66 1.28
CA GLY A 10 -26.96 -60.95 1.44
C GLY A 10 -26.09 -59.77 0.99
N PRO A 11 -24.79 -59.77 1.32
CA PRO A 11 -23.88 -58.71 0.91
C PRO A 11 -23.85 -58.57 -0.61
N LEU A 12 -23.71 -57.33 -1.11
CA LEU A 12 -23.60 -57.04 -2.54
C LEU A 12 -22.42 -57.82 -3.15
N PRO A 13 -22.53 -58.34 -4.38
CA PRO A 13 -21.43 -59.03 -5.04
C PRO A 13 -20.19 -58.13 -5.16
N PHE A 14 -18.99 -58.70 -5.01
CA PHE A 14 -17.71 -57.97 -4.96
C PHE A 14 -17.52 -56.94 -6.09
N ARG A 15 -17.98 -57.25 -7.32
CA ARG A 15 -17.89 -56.36 -8.49
C ARG A 15 -18.65 -55.04 -8.30
N TYR A 16 -19.81 -55.08 -7.64
CA TYR A 16 -20.61 -53.88 -7.37
C TYR A 16 -20.02 -53.04 -6.24
N VAL A 17 -19.43 -53.69 -5.23
CA VAL A 17 -18.72 -52.99 -4.14
C VAL A 17 -17.50 -52.25 -4.69
N PHE A 18 -16.72 -52.90 -5.57
CA PHE A 18 -15.57 -52.28 -6.22
C PHE A 18 -16.00 -51.09 -7.12
N LEU A 19 -17.06 -51.25 -7.93
CA LEU A 19 -17.55 -50.16 -8.77
C LEU A 19 -18.05 -48.98 -7.92
N LEU A 20 -18.83 -49.24 -6.86
CA LEU A 20 -19.37 -48.19 -6.01
C LEU A 20 -18.27 -47.44 -5.24
N THR A 21 -17.26 -48.16 -4.73
CA THR A 21 -16.09 -47.54 -4.08
C THR A 21 -15.26 -46.71 -5.04
N PHE A 22 -15.08 -47.16 -6.29
CA PHE A 22 -14.39 -46.38 -7.32
C PHE A 22 -15.14 -45.09 -7.69
N VAL A 23 -16.47 -45.19 -7.88
CA VAL A 23 -17.32 -44.01 -8.15
C VAL A 23 -17.31 -43.05 -6.97
N PHE A 24 -17.42 -43.57 -5.74
CA PHE A 24 -17.34 -42.77 -4.52
C PHE A 24 -15.98 -42.08 -4.38
N PHE A 25 -14.88 -42.79 -4.67
CA PHE A 25 -13.53 -42.22 -4.64
C PHE A 25 -13.40 -41.08 -5.63
N MET A 26 -13.81 -41.27 -6.89
CA MET A 26 -13.76 -40.23 -7.91
C MET A 26 -14.61 -39.01 -7.52
N PHE A 27 -15.82 -39.24 -7.00
CA PHE A 27 -16.69 -38.18 -6.50
C PHE A 27 -16.06 -37.45 -5.30
N SER A 28 -15.48 -38.18 -4.35
CA SER A 28 -14.83 -37.63 -3.16
C SER A 28 -13.59 -36.80 -3.52
N THR A 29 -12.75 -37.26 -4.46
CA THR A 29 -11.62 -36.50 -4.97
C THR A 29 -12.07 -35.23 -5.67
N ALA A 30 -13.09 -35.29 -6.53
CA ALA A 30 -13.63 -34.12 -7.21
C ALA A 30 -14.23 -33.11 -6.21
N ALA A 31 -15.01 -33.59 -5.23
CA ALA A 31 -15.58 -32.76 -4.17
C ALA A 31 -14.50 -32.12 -3.29
N SER A 32 -13.45 -32.87 -2.94
CA SER A 32 -12.30 -32.36 -2.18
C SER A 32 -11.58 -31.24 -2.93
N LEU A 33 -11.22 -31.45 -4.19
CA LEU A 33 -10.58 -30.42 -5.02
C LEU A 33 -11.45 -29.16 -5.15
N TRP A 34 -12.77 -29.34 -5.29
CA TRP A 34 -13.70 -28.23 -5.38
C TRP A 34 -13.80 -27.42 -4.07
N ILE A 35 -13.90 -28.09 -2.93
CA ILE A 35 -13.92 -27.45 -1.60
C ILE A 35 -12.60 -26.73 -1.33
N VAL A 36 -11.48 -27.40 -1.59
CA VAL A 36 -10.13 -26.85 -1.41
C VAL A 36 -9.95 -25.60 -2.25
N ASN A 37 -10.29 -25.64 -3.55
CA ASN A 37 -10.18 -24.48 -4.42
C ASN A 37 -11.07 -23.32 -3.94
N LYS A 38 -12.30 -23.61 -3.49
CA LYS A 38 -13.24 -22.59 -3.02
C LYS A 38 -12.81 -21.94 -1.69
N GLY A 39 -12.13 -22.69 -0.81
CA GLY A 39 -11.62 -22.19 0.46
C GLY A 39 -10.26 -21.49 0.36
N ILE A 40 -9.32 -22.06 -0.40
CA ILE A 40 -7.95 -21.54 -0.53
C ILE A 40 -7.90 -20.27 -1.37
N LYS A 41 -8.68 -20.20 -2.46
CA LYS A 41 -8.64 -19.08 -3.40
C LYS A 41 -8.83 -17.70 -2.74
N PRO A 42 -9.87 -17.44 -1.92
CA PRO A 42 -10.06 -16.12 -1.32
C PRO A 42 -8.93 -15.77 -0.35
N VAL A 43 -8.52 -16.71 0.51
CA VAL A 43 -7.45 -16.47 1.51
C VAL A 43 -6.12 -16.21 0.83
N LEU A 44 -5.78 -16.99 -0.21
CA LEU A 44 -4.55 -16.76 -0.96
C LEU A 44 -4.57 -15.40 -1.66
N MET A 45 -5.70 -15.02 -2.27
CA MET A 45 -5.84 -13.72 -2.92
C MET A 45 -5.67 -12.56 -1.92
N GLU A 46 -6.19 -12.71 -0.70
CA GLU A 46 -6.07 -11.69 0.36
C GLU A 46 -4.62 -11.52 0.84
N ILE A 47 -3.93 -12.64 1.11
CA ILE A 47 -2.50 -12.61 1.47
C ILE A 47 -1.72 -12.02 0.29
N ALA A 48 -2.05 -12.45 -0.93
CA ALA A 48 -1.38 -11.99 -2.13
C ALA A 48 -1.55 -10.48 -2.35
N GLU A 49 -2.76 -9.96 -2.15
CA GLU A 49 -3.03 -8.53 -2.23
C GLU A 49 -2.23 -7.75 -1.19
N THR A 50 -2.20 -8.22 0.05
CA THR A 50 -1.50 -7.57 1.16
C THR A 50 0.02 -7.49 0.91
N GLU A 51 0.64 -8.62 0.56
CA GLU A 51 2.08 -8.64 0.30
C GLU A 51 2.45 -7.84 -0.94
N THR A 52 1.59 -7.86 -1.97
CA THR A 52 1.83 -7.04 -3.16
C THR A 52 1.74 -5.54 -2.85
N LYS A 53 0.73 -5.11 -2.08
CA LYS A 53 0.64 -3.72 -1.62
C LYS A 53 1.89 -3.29 -0.85
N ARG A 54 2.36 -4.15 0.06
CA ARG A 54 3.60 -3.92 0.80
C ARG A 54 4.79 -3.73 -0.14
N ILE A 55 4.98 -4.62 -1.11
CA ILE A 55 6.07 -4.54 -2.08
C ILE A 55 5.96 -3.28 -2.94
N ALA A 56 4.77 -2.97 -3.45
CA ALA A 56 4.52 -1.78 -4.25
C ALA A 56 4.84 -0.51 -3.45
N ASN A 57 4.39 -0.40 -2.20
CA ASN A 57 4.72 0.71 -1.31
C ASN A 57 6.24 0.86 -1.10
N LEU A 58 6.97 -0.25 -0.94
CA LEU A 58 8.43 -0.19 -0.84
C LEU A 58 9.07 0.35 -2.12
N VAL A 59 8.60 -0.07 -3.29
CA VAL A 59 9.13 0.41 -4.57
C VAL A 59 8.82 1.90 -4.75
N ILE A 60 7.58 2.33 -4.48
CA ILE A 60 7.16 3.74 -4.56
C ILE A 60 8.03 4.59 -3.63
N ASN A 61 8.12 4.23 -2.34
CA ASN A 61 8.92 4.98 -1.37
C ASN A 61 10.40 5.06 -1.76
N ASN A 62 10.99 3.98 -2.26
CA ASN A 62 12.39 4.01 -2.72
C ASN A 62 12.57 4.88 -3.98
N ALA A 63 11.63 4.85 -4.92
CA ALA A 63 11.68 5.67 -6.14
C ALA A 63 11.71 7.17 -5.80
N ILE A 64 10.79 7.55 -4.92
CA ILE A 64 10.70 8.87 -4.31
C ILE A 64 12.00 9.19 -3.57
N GLU A 65 12.43 8.37 -2.62
CA GLU A 65 13.64 8.64 -1.84
C GLU A 65 14.86 8.92 -2.73
N GLN A 66 15.04 8.16 -3.81
CA GLN A 66 16.12 8.40 -4.78
C GLN A 66 16.00 9.74 -5.53
N GLN A 67 14.77 10.20 -5.81
CA GLN A 67 14.51 11.55 -6.32
C GLN A 67 14.83 12.63 -5.29
N PHE A 68 14.52 12.40 -4.01
CA PHE A 68 14.69 13.36 -2.90
C PHE A 68 16.10 13.43 -2.32
N GLN A 69 16.92 12.38 -2.43
CA GLN A 69 18.27 12.33 -1.83
C GLN A 69 19.30 13.31 -2.45
N LYS A 70 18.95 14.01 -3.54
CA LYS A 70 19.81 15.01 -4.20
C LYS A 70 19.44 16.45 -3.88
N ASP A 71 19.25 16.82 -2.61
CA ASP A 71 19.19 18.22 -2.12
C ASP A 71 18.51 19.17 -3.14
N ASN A 72 17.36 18.74 -3.67
CA ASN A 72 16.90 19.24 -4.97
C ASN A 72 16.39 20.68 -4.76
N PRO A 73 17.04 21.69 -5.38
CA PRO A 73 16.79 23.09 -5.09
C PRO A 73 15.35 23.52 -5.41
N GLU A 74 14.63 22.77 -6.25
CA GLU A 74 13.24 23.03 -6.60
C GLU A 74 12.29 22.93 -5.40
N PHE A 75 12.54 22.02 -4.45
CA PHE A 75 11.69 21.87 -3.25
C PHE A 75 11.82 23.04 -2.28
N ARG A 76 12.99 23.72 -2.27
CA ARG A 76 13.15 24.96 -1.49
C ARG A 76 12.34 26.12 -2.06
N GLN A 77 12.01 26.07 -3.34
CA GLN A 77 11.26 27.08 -4.08
C GLN A 77 9.74 26.86 -4.04
N LEU A 78 9.27 25.69 -3.59
CA LEU A 78 7.84 25.38 -3.44
C LEU A 78 7.08 26.38 -2.58
N VAL A 79 7.73 26.88 -1.53
CA VAL A 79 7.12 27.82 -0.56
C VAL A 79 8.05 29.01 -0.41
N THR A 80 7.63 30.13 -1.00
CA THR A 80 8.32 31.41 -0.88
C THR A 80 7.62 32.27 0.15
N VAL A 81 8.36 32.67 1.19
CA VAL A 81 7.86 33.57 2.23
C VAL A 81 8.30 34.98 1.88
N GLN A 82 7.36 35.84 1.49
CA GLN A 82 7.67 37.24 1.24
C GLN A 82 7.72 38.02 2.55
N LYS A 83 8.72 38.89 2.66
CA LYS A 83 8.94 39.76 3.82
C LYS A 83 8.97 41.23 3.38
N ASP A 84 8.50 42.13 4.23
CA ASP A 84 8.66 43.57 4.03
C ASP A 84 10.08 44.05 4.41
N GLU A 85 10.34 45.35 4.25
CA GLU A 85 11.63 45.99 4.57
C GLU A 85 12.02 45.86 6.05
N SER A 86 11.05 45.60 6.94
CA SER A 86 11.29 45.36 8.37
C SER A 86 11.58 43.89 8.69
N GLY A 87 11.50 43.00 7.69
CA GLY A 87 11.68 41.56 7.84
C GLY A 87 10.42 40.80 8.26
N LYS A 88 9.26 41.47 8.28
CA LYS A 88 7.97 40.88 8.66
C LYS A 88 7.34 40.12 7.50
N ILE A 89 6.77 38.96 7.80
CA ILE A 89 6.12 38.10 6.81
C ILE A 89 4.81 38.76 6.35
N VAL A 90 4.67 38.96 5.03
CA VAL A 90 3.49 39.59 4.41
C VAL A 90 2.66 38.61 3.59
N SER A 91 3.29 37.63 2.94
CA SER A 91 2.62 36.57 2.20
C SER A 91 3.44 35.29 2.19
N VAL A 92 2.75 34.19 1.93
CA VAL A 92 3.36 32.89 1.61
C VAL A 92 2.79 32.44 0.29
N ASP A 93 3.67 32.33 -0.70
CA ASP A 93 3.32 31.99 -2.06
C ASP A 93 3.79 30.59 -2.40
N PHE A 94 2.97 29.88 -3.17
CA PHE A 94 3.26 28.54 -3.67
C PHE A 94 3.44 28.60 -5.18
N ASP A 95 4.57 28.11 -5.67
CA ASP A 95 4.82 28.05 -7.11
C ASP A 95 4.14 26.82 -7.72
N THR A 96 2.99 27.05 -8.36
CA THR A 96 2.21 26.00 -9.03
C THR A 96 2.97 25.34 -10.19
N ALA A 97 3.85 26.07 -10.89
CA ALA A 97 4.61 25.50 -12.00
C ALA A 97 5.67 24.51 -11.48
N VAL A 98 6.30 24.84 -10.35
CA VAL A 98 7.22 23.93 -9.65
C VAL A 98 6.47 22.72 -9.08
N ILE A 99 5.29 22.93 -8.49
CA ILE A 99 4.44 21.82 -7.99
C ILE A 99 4.11 20.83 -9.12
N ASN A 100 3.59 21.32 -10.25
CA ASN A 100 3.18 20.45 -11.35
C ASN A 100 4.36 19.69 -11.97
N ARG A 101 5.56 20.30 -11.98
CA ARG A 101 6.79 19.63 -12.42
C ARG A 101 7.15 18.49 -11.48
N ILE A 102 7.17 18.75 -10.17
CA ILE A 102 7.45 17.71 -9.17
C ILE A 102 6.47 16.56 -9.28
N LEU A 103 5.17 16.84 -9.44
CA LEU A 103 4.15 15.79 -9.64
C LEU A 103 4.47 14.94 -10.88
N SER A 104 4.73 15.59 -12.02
CA SER A 104 5.06 14.89 -13.28
C SER A 104 6.32 14.04 -13.14
N GLU A 105 7.38 14.57 -12.52
CA GLU A 105 8.62 13.83 -12.27
C GLU A 105 8.40 12.67 -11.31
N THR A 106 7.56 12.85 -10.28
CA THR A 106 7.21 11.79 -9.33
C THR A 106 6.46 10.67 -10.05
N ASP A 107 5.47 10.99 -10.86
CA ASP A 107 4.71 10.02 -11.66
C ASP A 107 5.62 9.22 -12.57
N ASP A 108 6.53 9.90 -13.30
CA ASP A 108 7.49 9.27 -14.21
C ASP A 108 8.46 8.35 -13.46
N HIS A 109 9.04 8.81 -12.34
CA HIS A 109 10.00 8.02 -11.56
C HIS A 109 9.36 6.81 -10.87
N VAL A 110 8.17 6.98 -10.31
CA VAL A 110 7.41 5.89 -9.70
C VAL A 110 6.99 4.88 -10.77
N MET A 111 6.52 5.35 -11.92
CA MET A 111 6.16 4.50 -13.06
C MET A 111 7.37 3.71 -13.56
N GLU A 112 8.52 4.36 -13.77
CA GLU A 112 9.75 3.70 -14.21
C GLU A 112 10.23 2.66 -13.19
N SER A 113 10.18 3.00 -11.90
CA SER A 113 10.63 2.11 -10.82
C SER A 113 9.73 0.89 -10.69
N LEU A 114 8.40 1.07 -10.70
CA LEU A 114 7.46 -0.04 -10.70
C LEU A 114 7.59 -0.87 -11.98
N LYS A 115 7.83 -0.24 -13.14
CA LYS A 115 8.03 -0.98 -14.39
C LYS A 115 9.30 -1.82 -14.33
N ALA A 116 10.41 -1.25 -13.85
CA ALA A 116 11.65 -1.99 -13.61
C ALA A 116 11.45 -3.14 -12.62
N ALA A 117 10.62 -2.93 -11.58
CA ALA A 117 10.15 -3.96 -10.66
C ALA A 117 9.51 -5.12 -11.42
N THR A 118 8.48 -4.83 -12.21
CA THR A 118 7.76 -5.84 -12.99
C THR A 118 8.63 -6.52 -14.04
N GLU A 119 9.65 -5.86 -14.57
CA GLU A 119 10.57 -6.47 -15.54
C GLU A 119 11.69 -7.29 -14.86
N GLY A 120 11.65 -7.45 -13.53
CA GLY A 120 12.63 -8.24 -12.77
C GLY A 120 14.00 -7.58 -12.65
N ARG A 121 14.08 -6.26 -12.87
CA ARG A 121 15.34 -5.49 -12.87
C ARG A 121 15.70 -4.86 -11.52
N LEU A 122 14.86 -5.02 -10.49
CA LEU A 122 15.18 -4.51 -9.16
C LEU A 122 16.21 -5.40 -8.46
N GLU A 123 17.21 -4.76 -7.86
CA GLU A 123 18.22 -5.44 -7.06
C GLU A 123 17.61 -6.09 -5.81
N ARG A 124 18.14 -7.24 -5.41
CA ARG A 124 17.74 -7.97 -4.20
C ARG A 124 17.85 -7.12 -2.91
N MET A 125 18.60 -6.01 -2.95
CA MET A 125 18.73 -5.05 -1.84
C MET A 125 17.39 -4.40 -1.45
N VAL A 126 16.47 -4.21 -2.38
CA VAL A 126 15.16 -3.59 -2.09
C VAL A 126 14.14 -4.61 -1.59
N LEU A 127 14.23 -5.87 -2.05
CA LEU A 127 13.25 -6.93 -1.78
C LEU A 127 13.96 -8.28 -1.54
N PRO A 128 14.43 -8.57 -0.32
CA PRO A 128 15.23 -9.76 -0.02
C PRO A 128 14.48 -11.09 -0.20
N GLU A 129 13.15 -11.06 -0.21
CA GLU A 129 12.27 -12.23 -0.30
C GLU A 129 11.77 -12.52 -1.73
N VAL A 130 12.17 -11.71 -2.71
CA VAL A 130 11.76 -11.83 -4.11
C VAL A 130 12.79 -12.64 -4.89
N GLU A 131 12.35 -13.73 -5.52
CA GLU A 131 13.18 -14.53 -6.41
C GLU A 131 13.04 -13.97 -7.84
N SER A 132 14.13 -13.49 -8.43
CA SER A 132 14.17 -13.16 -9.86
C SER A 132 13.98 -14.46 -10.65
N GLY A 133 12.80 -14.63 -11.24
CA GLY A 133 12.50 -15.81 -12.06
C GLY A 133 13.44 -15.92 -13.26
N THR A 134 14.14 -17.03 -13.41
CA THR A 134 15.01 -17.34 -14.55
C THR A 134 14.22 -17.81 -15.78
N GLY A 135 13.22 -17.04 -16.22
CA GLY A 135 12.40 -17.35 -17.40
C GLY A 135 11.57 -16.17 -17.88
N ASP A 136 10.93 -16.31 -19.03
CA ASP A 136 10.09 -15.33 -19.77
C ASP A 136 8.87 -14.76 -19.00
N SER A 137 8.84 -14.93 -17.68
CA SER A 137 7.80 -14.43 -16.78
C SER A 137 8.07 -12.97 -16.45
N ARG A 138 7.34 -12.08 -17.12
CA ARG A 138 7.25 -10.65 -16.80
C ARG A 138 6.43 -10.48 -15.52
N GLY A 139 7.01 -9.93 -14.47
CA GLY A 139 6.38 -9.57 -13.17
C GLY A 139 7.34 -9.79 -12.00
N ILE A 140 7.20 -9.04 -10.90
CA ILE A 140 7.83 -9.44 -9.63
C ILE A 140 7.20 -10.74 -9.18
N ILE A 141 8.04 -11.74 -8.93
CA ILE A 141 7.60 -13.06 -8.45
C ILE A 141 8.00 -13.18 -6.98
N TYR A 142 6.99 -13.32 -6.13
CA TYR A 142 7.21 -13.75 -4.75
C TYR A 142 6.39 -15.01 -4.47
N TYR A 143 6.79 -15.73 -3.42
CA TYR A 143 6.23 -17.04 -3.12
C TYR A 143 5.50 -17.05 -1.79
N ILE A 144 4.26 -17.53 -1.81
CA ILE A 144 3.48 -17.79 -0.59
C ILE A 144 3.49 -19.30 -0.32
N PRO A 145 4.03 -19.79 0.81
CA PRO A 145 3.89 -21.18 1.19
C PRO A 145 2.41 -21.53 1.40
N LEU A 146 1.96 -22.67 0.86
CA LEU A 146 0.58 -23.12 1.01
C LEU A 146 0.16 -23.21 2.49
N GLY A 147 1.07 -23.59 3.37
CA GLY A 147 0.83 -23.68 4.80
C GLY A 147 0.45 -22.35 5.47
N LYS A 148 0.86 -21.19 4.92
CA LYS A 148 0.46 -19.86 5.41
C LYS A 148 -1.05 -19.65 5.35
N ILE A 149 -1.73 -20.33 4.42
CA ILE A 149 -3.20 -20.28 4.23
C ILE A 149 -3.95 -21.00 5.35
N THR A 150 -3.29 -21.94 6.04
CA THR A 150 -3.92 -22.73 7.10
C THR A 150 -4.09 -21.98 8.42
N ASP A 151 -3.54 -20.76 8.51
CA ASP A 151 -3.49 -19.94 9.73
C ASP A 151 -2.91 -20.67 10.95
N ASN A 152 -2.07 -21.69 10.69
CA ASN A 152 -1.42 -22.48 11.73
C ASN A 152 0.07 -22.16 11.74
N ALA A 153 0.56 -21.59 12.84
CA ALA A 153 1.96 -21.22 13.02
C ALA A 153 2.93 -22.39 12.79
N LEU A 154 2.54 -23.63 13.13
CA LEU A 154 3.37 -24.82 12.92
C LEU A 154 3.47 -25.23 11.45
N LEU A 155 2.46 -24.89 10.66
CA LEU A 155 2.37 -25.26 9.25
C LEU A 155 2.71 -24.08 8.32
N ALA A 156 2.84 -22.85 8.83
CA ALA A 156 2.95 -21.62 8.05
C ALA A 156 4.03 -21.64 6.96
N ASN A 157 5.15 -22.33 7.21
CA ASN A 157 6.29 -22.43 6.29
C ASN A 157 6.34 -23.76 5.51
N LEU A 158 5.33 -24.63 5.65
CA LEU A 158 5.27 -25.93 5.01
C LEU A 158 4.44 -25.91 3.72
N GLY A 159 4.70 -26.90 2.87
CA GLY A 159 3.96 -27.14 1.63
C GLY A 159 4.55 -26.45 0.41
N PRO A 160 3.91 -26.62 -0.77
CA PRO A 160 4.36 -26.02 -2.02
C PRO A 160 4.32 -24.49 -1.96
N ARG A 161 5.30 -23.85 -2.61
CA ARG A 161 5.36 -22.39 -2.78
C ARG A 161 4.50 -21.99 -3.97
N ILE A 162 3.47 -21.17 -3.72
CA ILE A 162 2.61 -20.65 -4.77
C ILE A 162 3.21 -19.33 -5.29
N PRO A 163 3.53 -19.22 -6.59
CA PRO A 163 3.99 -17.97 -7.16
C PRO A 163 2.87 -16.95 -7.17
N VAL A 164 3.19 -15.73 -6.77
CA VAL A 164 2.37 -14.55 -6.97
C VAL A 164 3.15 -13.58 -7.83
N GLN A 165 2.47 -13.08 -8.85
CA GLN A 165 2.97 -12.06 -9.75
C GLN A 165 2.22 -10.77 -9.51
N PHE A 166 2.89 -9.65 -9.71
CA PHE A 166 2.18 -8.39 -9.89
C PHE A 166 2.65 -7.64 -11.13
N GLN A 167 1.73 -6.88 -11.68
CA GLN A 167 1.95 -5.98 -12.81
C GLN A 167 1.18 -4.68 -12.59
N ILE A 168 1.69 -3.57 -13.12
CA ILE A 168 0.99 -2.29 -13.09
C ILE A 168 -0.11 -2.33 -14.14
N VAL A 169 -1.27 -1.75 -13.82
CA VAL A 169 -2.37 -1.57 -14.76
C VAL A 169 -2.76 -0.11 -14.79
N GLY A 170 -2.23 0.63 -15.76
CA GLY A 170 -2.57 2.04 -15.96
C GLY A 170 -1.40 2.98 -15.66
N ASN A 171 -1.75 4.25 -15.39
CA ASN A 171 -0.80 5.30 -15.06
C ASN A 171 -0.68 5.45 -13.54
N VAL A 172 0.46 5.99 -13.10
CA VAL A 172 0.61 6.53 -11.75
C VAL A 172 -0.05 7.90 -11.74
N ASP A 173 -0.82 8.20 -10.71
CA ASP A 173 -1.48 9.48 -10.51
C ASP A 173 -1.01 10.07 -9.18
N SER A 174 -0.47 11.28 -9.21
CA SER A 174 -0.07 12.01 -8.00
C SER A 174 -0.80 13.33 -7.87
N GLU A 175 -1.21 13.63 -6.64
CA GLU A 175 -1.83 14.90 -6.28
C GLU A 175 -1.12 15.55 -5.08
N VAL A 176 -1.17 16.88 -4.99
CA VAL A 176 -0.66 17.61 -3.82
C VAL A 176 -1.80 17.96 -2.88
N THR A 177 -1.70 17.50 -1.63
CA THR A 177 -2.53 17.94 -0.52
C THR A 177 -1.80 19.02 0.28
N LYS A 178 -2.51 20.07 0.68
CA LYS A 178 -1.95 21.19 1.45
C LYS A 178 -2.78 21.42 2.71
N GLU A 179 -2.13 21.37 3.86
CA GLU A 179 -2.75 21.72 5.14
C GLU A 179 -2.02 22.94 5.75
N ILE A 180 -2.79 23.98 6.10
CA ILE A 180 -2.27 25.15 6.81
C ILE A 180 -2.98 25.21 8.16
N ARG A 181 -2.25 24.94 9.24
CA ARG A 181 -2.76 24.96 10.60
C ARG A 181 -2.33 26.24 11.31
N ALA A 182 -3.29 27.00 11.85
CA ALA A 182 -2.98 28.06 12.80
C ALA A 182 -2.51 27.43 14.12
N TYR A 183 -1.25 27.65 14.50
CA TYR A 183 -0.65 27.07 15.70
C TYR A 183 -0.81 27.99 16.90
N ASP A 184 -0.74 29.31 16.68
CA ASP A 184 -0.85 30.33 17.73
C ASP A 184 -1.42 31.65 17.18
N ILE A 185 -1.44 32.72 18.00
CA ILE A 185 -2.08 34.02 17.68
C ILE A 185 -1.68 34.56 16.29
N ASN A 186 -0.43 34.33 15.85
CA ASN A 186 0.06 34.70 14.51
C ASN A 186 0.99 33.66 13.86
N SER A 187 1.10 32.46 14.42
CA SER A 187 2.01 31.42 13.88
C SER A 187 1.21 30.37 13.13
N PHE A 188 1.74 29.88 12.02
CA PHE A 188 1.11 28.84 11.23
C PHE A 188 2.10 27.74 10.85
N PHE A 189 1.57 26.54 10.73
CA PHE A 189 2.28 25.35 10.31
C PHE A 189 1.75 24.95 8.94
N ILE A 190 2.64 24.87 7.95
CA ILE A 190 2.33 24.43 6.59
C ILE A 190 2.82 23.00 6.43
N GLU A 191 1.92 22.15 5.97
CA GLU A 191 2.18 20.76 5.57
C GLU A 191 1.77 20.59 4.11
N ILE A 192 2.67 20.05 3.31
CA ILE A 192 2.43 19.72 1.90
C ILE A 192 2.82 18.27 1.71
N ASP A 193 1.84 17.47 1.31
CA ASP A 193 1.99 16.05 1.03
C ASP A 193 1.74 15.79 -0.45
N ILE A 194 2.48 14.86 -1.02
CA ILE A 194 2.14 14.25 -2.31
C ILE A 194 1.43 12.93 -2.02
N HIS A 195 0.22 12.76 -2.54
CA HIS A 195 -0.50 11.50 -2.51
C HIS A 195 -0.31 10.82 -3.86
N VAL A 196 0.35 9.66 -3.85
CA VAL A 196 0.58 8.86 -5.06
C VAL A 196 -0.35 7.66 -5.04
N SER A 197 -1.09 7.47 -6.13
CA SER A 197 -2.03 6.37 -6.33
C SER A 197 -1.66 5.57 -7.58
N VAL A 198 -1.64 4.23 -7.45
CA VAL A 198 -1.37 3.34 -8.58
C VAL A 198 -2.23 2.08 -8.50
N ASP A 199 -2.79 1.70 -9.65
CA ASP A 199 -3.51 0.45 -9.81
C ASP A 199 -2.55 -0.68 -10.20
N ILE A 200 -2.53 -1.73 -9.38
CA ILE A 200 -1.72 -2.93 -9.61
C ILE A 200 -2.63 -4.15 -9.74
N GLN A 201 -2.29 -5.03 -10.68
CA GLN A 201 -2.95 -6.32 -10.79
C GLN A 201 -2.10 -7.40 -10.14
N VAL A 202 -2.69 -8.02 -9.13
CA VAL A 202 -2.16 -9.20 -8.44
C VAL A 202 -2.62 -10.44 -9.20
N VAL A 203 -1.69 -11.31 -9.55
CA VAL A 203 -1.92 -12.52 -10.34
C VAL A 203 -1.42 -13.74 -9.58
N ILE A 204 -2.34 -14.66 -9.31
CA ILE A 204 -2.07 -15.99 -8.75
C ILE A 204 -2.52 -17.04 -9.78
N PRO A 205 -2.08 -18.32 -9.70
CA PRO A 205 -2.27 -19.30 -10.78
C PRO A 205 -3.72 -19.51 -11.27
N PHE A 206 -4.70 -19.21 -10.43
CA PHE A 206 -6.13 -19.47 -10.69
C PHE A 206 -7.02 -18.23 -10.57
N ALA A 207 -6.44 -17.03 -10.38
CA ALA A 207 -7.18 -15.78 -10.27
C ALA A 207 -6.29 -14.55 -10.44
N SER A 208 -6.88 -13.42 -10.80
CA SER A 208 -6.22 -12.11 -10.71
C SER A 208 -7.19 -11.08 -10.14
N LYS A 209 -6.66 -10.05 -9.49
CA LYS A 209 -7.45 -8.93 -8.93
C LYS A 209 -6.67 -7.63 -9.09
N ILE A 210 -7.36 -6.56 -9.51
CA ILE A 210 -6.81 -5.20 -9.47
C ILE A 210 -6.98 -4.67 -8.06
N SER A 211 -5.92 -4.09 -7.52
CA SER A 211 -5.88 -3.44 -6.23
C SER A 211 -5.21 -2.09 -6.36
N ASN A 212 -5.75 -1.10 -5.66
CA ASN A 212 -5.20 0.23 -5.62
C ASN A 212 -4.19 0.34 -4.46
N VAL A 213 -3.07 0.98 -4.73
CA VAL A 213 -2.00 1.27 -3.78
C VAL A 213 -1.85 2.77 -3.66
N THR A 214 -2.01 3.29 -2.44
CA THR A 214 -1.81 4.70 -2.14
C THR A 214 -0.63 4.87 -1.19
N THR A 215 0.18 5.88 -1.42
CA THR A 215 1.30 6.26 -0.56
C THR A 215 1.34 7.77 -0.42
N ASP A 216 1.38 8.25 0.82
CA ASP A 216 1.49 9.66 1.15
C ASP A 216 2.93 10.00 1.49
N ILE A 217 3.48 11.01 0.83
CA ILE A 217 4.86 11.47 1.03
C ILE A 217 4.84 12.90 1.54
N PRO A 218 5.33 13.16 2.77
CA PRO A 218 5.48 14.52 3.26
C PRO A 218 6.66 15.19 2.56
N VAL A 219 6.38 16.30 1.90
CA VAL A 219 7.37 17.04 1.10
C VAL A 219 7.81 18.30 1.81
N VAL A 220 6.86 19.05 2.38
CA VAL A 220 7.17 20.27 3.13
C VAL A 220 6.45 20.23 4.47
N MET A 221 7.23 20.37 5.54
CA MET A 221 6.72 20.65 6.87
C MET A 221 7.44 21.89 7.39
N ARG A 222 6.74 23.03 7.45
CA ARG A 222 7.36 24.30 7.83
C ARG A 222 6.52 25.04 8.87
N PHE A 223 7.14 25.29 10.01
CA PHE A 223 6.63 26.22 11.00
C PHE A 223 7.01 27.65 10.61
N ILE A 224 6.04 28.53 10.53
CA ILE A 224 6.22 29.94 10.23
C ILE A 224 5.77 30.75 11.44
N PRO A 225 6.71 31.26 12.25
CA PRO A 225 6.39 32.10 13.39
C PRO A 225 5.89 33.45 12.92
N GLY A 226 4.79 33.93 13.51
CA GLY A 226 4.39 35.32 13.40
C GLY A 226 4.72 36.11 14.66
N GLU A 227 4.74 37.43 14.54
CA GLU A 227 4.96 38.32 15.68
C GLU A 227 3.77 38.24 16.64
N VAL A 228 4.03 37.91 17.91
CA VAL A 228 3.00 37.99 18.95
C VAL A 228 2.82 39.45 19.40
N PRO A 229 1.59 39.95 19.51
CA PRO A 229 1.36 41.31 19.97
C PRO A 229 1.81 41.48 21.43
N GLN A 230 2.37 42.65 21.76
CA GLN A 230 2.84 43.00 23.12
C GLN A 230 1.73 42.94 24.18
N PHE A 231 0.47 43.01 23.74
CA PHE A 231 -0.71 42.86 24.57
C PHE A 231 -1.70 41.90 23.90
N TYR A 232 -2.16 40.90 24.64
CA TYR A 232 -3.17 39.95 24.18
C TYR A 232 -4.24 39.73 25.26
N ASN A 233 -5.50 39.96 24.92
CA ASN A 233 -6.64 39.74 25.81
C ASN A 233 -7.54 38.64 25.23
N LYS A 234 -7.24 37.39 25.59
CA LYS A 234 -7.95 36.19 25.09
C LYS A 234 -9.43 36.12 25.50
N ASN A 235 -9.83 36.83 26.55
CA ASN A 235 -11.11 36.63 27.24
C ASN A 235 -12.07 37.84 27.17
N GLY A 236 -11.74 38.89 26.41
CA GLY A 236 -12.64 40.05 26.22
C GLY A 236 -12.97 40.84 27.50
N GLY A 237 -12.24 40.61 28.61
CA GLY A 237 -12.43 41.33 29.86
C GLY A 237 -11.89 42.76 29.79
N PRO A 238 -12.25 43.65 30.73
CA PRO A 238 -11.74 45.02 30.76
C PRO A 238 -10.19 45.03 30.77
N LEU A 239 -9.58 45.85 29.91
CA LEU A 239 -8.14 46.04 29.88
C LEU A 239 -7.68 46.68 31.20
N GLY A 240 -7.07 45.88 32.08
CA GLY A 240 -6.38 46.40 33.26
C GLY A 240 -5.16 47.23 32.86
N PRO A 241 -4.70 48.17 33.70
CA PRO A 241 -3.60 49.07 33.38
C PRO A 241 -2.32 48.28 33.05
N SER A 242 -1.65 48.67 31.97
CA SER A 242 -0.42 48.04 31.49
C SER A 242 0.78 48.39 32.38
N ILE A 243 1.51 47.37 32.84
CA ILE A 243 2.81 47.55 33.48
C ILE A 243 3.88 47.40 32.39
N GLN A 244 4.60 48.47 32.08
CA GLN A 244 5.81 48.41 31.27
C GLN A 244 6.94 47.80 32.12
N LEU A 245 7.47 46.66 31.69
CA LEU A 245 8.73 46.14 32.23
C LEU A 245 9.89 46.90 31.56
N PRO A 246 10.84 47.44 32.33
CA PRO A 246 11.98 48.14 31.76
C PRO A 246 12.87 47.18 30.97
N ASN A 247 13.33 47.62 29.80
CA ASN A 247 14.28 46.88 28.97
C ASN A 247 15.57 46.61 29.77
N ARG A 248 15.98 45.34 29.84
CA ARG A 248 17.33 44.94 30.21
C ARG A 248 18.18 44.73 28.98
#